data_AF-A0A936MUY1-F1
#
_entry.id   AF-A0A936MUY1-F1
#
_cell.length_a   1.000
_cell.length_b   1.000
_cell.length_c   1.000
_cell.angle_alpha   90.00
_cell.angle_beta   90.00
_cell.angle_gamma   90.00
#
_symmetry.space_group_name_H-M   'P 1'
#
loop_
_entity.id
_entity.type
_entity.pdbx_description
1 polymer ?
#
loop_
_entity_poly.entity_id
_entity_poly.type
_entity_poly.pdbx_seq_one_letter_code
_entity_poly.pdbx_strand_id
1 'polypeptide(L)'
;MTSPLGRLAESARAYVRTRGLLVGALLILTLAVRCVSMPRPPERNVEAIAAVLGQAVGGTVKPDDFVWEGRGGVLHDALVGRRVLFLAARPAGANATPTNDLFRAEVRLTRAGRPIALRRIVNLTNTPRGHEHDLVAFGQHAAYATMVGSAVETITVLELGGDMAAWHARTRAERFASYVENWISTGSRQGIGRIETSFGTPPQTARFELTPELLVMALGETAQAAAVSLSDASVNPGPRDEHAVVAQRLPHPVTPRARVVEQALRATLGPDRAQDFRRLHARVHDAWIRLRESSAPPPAALPAATGGDAAAVEGEFPPPKLALSAQRVLPGEGVGARFAGCAPRRYSPKHRPRFSERAFARIEASTCRRAPRCDGWTAHRAASRCRNGVAAVGDGPSWRRTHCCSGCIRGRRRVCERRPRWLVARWCRHGSTSDRFSASICADARRGSIWSPSHRAVAARRRPARDHPFGMANPAHRS
;
A
#
# COMPACT_ATOMS: atom_id res chain seq x y z
N MET A 1 -10.12 -32.03 -45.68
CA MET A 1 -9.90 -30.58 -45.79
C MET A 1 -9.04 -30.12 -44.63
N THR A 2 -7.77 -29.75 -44.85
CA THR A 2 -6.89 -29.21 -43.81
C THR A 2 -7.34 -27.81 -43.42
N SER A 3 -7.50 -27.54 -42.12
CA SER A 3 -7.89 -26.22 -41.63
C SER A 3 -6.86 -25.16 -42.09
N PRO A 4 -7.28 -23.91 -42.37
CA PRO A 4 -6.39 -22.84 -42.79
C PRO A 4 -5.22 -22.60 -41.80
N LEU A 5 -5.43 -22.92 -40.52
CA LEU A 5 -4.39 -22.88 -39.49
C LEU A 5 -3.27 -23.92 -39.70
N GLY A 6 -3.58 -25.09 -40.26
CA GLY A 6 -2.58 -26.14 -40.53
C GLY A 6 -1.58 -25.73 -41.60
N ARG A 7 -2.05 -25.11 -42.70
CA ARG A 7 -1.18 -24.65 -43.79
C ARG A 7 -0.24 -23.52 -43.35
N LEU A 8 -0.71 -22.64 -42.45
CA LEU A 8 0.14 -21.59 -41.86
C LEU A 8 1.25 -22.19 -40.99
N ALA A 9 0.94 -23.22 -40.18
CA ALA A 9 1.92 -23.87 -39.33
C ALA A 9 3.02 -24.60 -40.13
N GLU A 10 2.67 -25.27 -41.22
CA GLU A 10 3.64 -25.95 -42.09
C GLU A 10 4.53 -24.96 -42.85
N SER A 11 3.94 -23.88 -43.38
CA SER A 11 4.69 -22.81 -44.05
C SER A 11 5.67 -22.13 -43.08
N ALA A 12 5.23 -21.89 -41.83
CA ALA A 12 6.09 -21.34 -40.79
C ALA A 12 7.26 -22.28 -40.45
N ARG A 13 7.03 -23.60 -40.36
CA ARG A 13 8.11 -24.58 -40.10
C ARG A 13 9.12 -24.63 -41.24
N ALA A 14 8.67 -24.66 -42.50
CA ALA A 14 9.57 -24.66 -43.66
C ALA A 14 10.43 -23.38 -43.71
N TYR A 15 9.83 -22.23 -43.40
CA TYR A 15 10.53 -20.93 -43.31
C TYR A 15 11.54 -20.90 -42.18
N VAL A 16 11.17 -21.38 -40.99
CA VAL A 16 12.08 -21.48 -39.83
C VAL A 16 13.25 -22.43 -40.13
N ARG A 17 13.06 -23.51 -40.90
CA ARG A 17 14.15 -24.45 -41.22
C ARG A 17 15.16 -23.87 -42.21
N THR A 18 14.72 -23.11 -43.20
CA THR A 18 15.61 -22.49 -44.21
C THR A 18 16.24 -21.19 -43.74
N ARG A 19 15.51 -20.37 -42.98
CA ARG A 19 15.97 -19.02 -42.57
C ARG A 19 16.17 -18.86 -41.06
N GLY A 20 15.89 -19.88 -40.26
CA GLY A 20 15.96 -19.80 -38.79
C GLY A 20 17.35 -19.47 -38.28
N LEU A 21 18.42 -19.94 -38.94
CA LEU A 21 19.79 -19.59 -38.55
C LEU A 21 20.08 -18.11 -38.78
N LEU A 22 19.69 -17.55 -39.94
CA LEU A 22 19.84 -16.12 -40.22
C LEU A 22 18.97 -15.26 -39.28
N VAL A 23 17.72 -15.65 -39.06
CA VAL A 23 16.83 -14.96 -38.11
C VAL A 23 17.41 -15.03 -36.70
N GLY A 24 17.90 -16.19 -36.27
CA GLY A 24 18.54 -16.37 -34.96
C GLY A 24 19.82 -15.56 -34.81
N ALA A 25 20.69 -15.55 -35.83
CA ALA A 25 21.92 -14.74 -35.83
C ALA A 25 21.60 -13.25 -35.79
N LEU A 26 20.59 -12.78 -36.53
CA LEU A 26 20.13 -11.40 -36.50
C LEU A 26 19.53 -11.04 -35.13
N LEU A 27 18.80 -11.95 -34.50
CA LEU A 27 18.23 -11.76 -33.16
C LEU A 27 19.32 -11.70 -32.09
N ILE A 28 20.36 -12.53 -32.19
CA ILE A 28 21.54 -12.49 -31.30
C ILE A 28 22.35 -11.20 -31.53
N LEU A 29 22.60 -10.83 -32.78
CA LEU A 29 23.35 -9.61 -33.12
C LEU A 29 22.60 -8.36 -32.62
N THR A 30 21.29 -8.28 -32.86
CA THR A 30 20.48 -7.17 -32.35
C THR A 30 20.46 -7.13 -30.83
N LEU A 31 20.39 -8.29 -30.15
CA LEU A 31 20.51 -8.35 -28.69
C LEU A 31 21.90 -7.91 -28.20
N ALA A 32 22.98 -8.34 -28.86
CA ALA A 32 24.35 -7.98 -28.52
C ALA A 32 24.61 -6.48 -28.71
N VAL A 33 24.22 -5.92 -29.87
CA VAL A 33 24.30 -4.48 -30.14
C VAL A 33 23.47 -3.72 -29.10
N ARG A 34 22.24 -4.16 -28.82
CA ARG A 34 21.38 -3.56 -27.79
C ARG A 34 22.06 -3.60 -26.41
N CYS A 35 22.74 -4.68 -26.05
CA CYS A 35 23.46 -4.80 -24.78
C CYS A 35 24.70 -3.88 -24.69
N VAL A 36 25.45 -3.70 -25.78
CA VAL A 36 26.65 -2.85 -25.80
C VAL A 36 26.30 -1.36 -25.89
N SER A 37 25.23 -1.01 -26.59
CA SER A 37 24.77 0.38 -26.73
C SER A 37 23.98 0.89 -25.52
N MET A 38 23.67 0.05 -24.53
CA MET A 38 23.03 0.53 -23.31
C MET A 38 24.04 1.35 -22.47
N PRO A 39 23.68 2.56 -22.02
CA PRO A 39 24.53 3.32 -21.11
C PRO A 39 24.81 2.48 -19.87
N ARG A 40 26.03 2.62 -19.32
CA ARG A 40 26.41 1.88 -18.11
C ARG A 40 25.39 2.18 -17.01
N PRO A 41 24.82 1.15 -16.36
CA PRO A 41 23.81 1.36 -15.34
C PRO A 41 24.40 2.20 -14.21
N PRO A 42 23.62 3.16 -13.66
CA PRO A 42 24.08 3.99 -12.56
C PRO A 42 24.54 3.16 -11.36
N GLU A 43 25.33 3.80 -10.50
CA GLU A 43 25.80 3.17 -9.28
C GLU A 43 24.64 2.75 -8.37
N ARG A 44 24.89 1.74 -7.53
CA ARG A 44 23.91 1.28 -6.53
C ARG A 44 23.97 2.17 -5.29
N ASN A 45 23.84 3.48 -5.47
CA ASN A 45 23.69 4.43 -4.38
C ASN A 45 22.23 4.91 -4.33
N VAL A 46 21.80 5.33 -3.15
CA VAL A 46 20.42 5.75 -2.90
C VAL A 46 20.14 7.05 -3.65
N GLU A 47 21.15 7.90 -3.76
CA GLU A 47 21.15 9.20 -4.40
C GLU A 47 20.96 9.10 -5.92
N ALA A 48 21.65 8.19 -6.63
CA ALA A 48 21.43 8.04 -8.07
C ALA A 48 20.09 7.38 -8.37
N ILE A 49 19.58 6.49 -7.50
CA ILE A 49 18.22 5.96 -7.66
C ILE A 49 17.20 7.11 -7.54
N ALA A 50 17.32 7.94 -6.50
CA ALA A 50 16.47 9.11 -6.32
C ALA A 50 16.58 10.10 -7.49
N ALA A 51 17.79 10.36 -7.99
CA ALA A 51 18.01 11.23 -9.16
C ALA A 51 17.35 10.67 -10.43
N VAL A 52 17.48 9.36 -10.68
CA VAL A 52 16.85 8.68 -11.83
C VAL A 52 15.32 8.71 -11.72
N LEU A 53 14.77 8.51 -10.52
CA LEU A 53 13.33 8.63 -10.28
C LEU A 53 12.84 10.07 -10.47
N GLY A 54 13.54 11.06 -9.91
CA GLY A 54 13.23 12.48 -10.05
C GLY A 54 13.28 12.96 -11.50
N GLN A 55 14.34 12.62 -12.23
CA GLN A 55 14.46 12.94 -13.64
C GLN A 55 13.30 12.37 -14.47
N ALA A 56 12.86 11.15 -14.16
CA ALA A 56 11.81 10.49 -14.92
C ALA A 56 10.40 11.04 -14.68
N VAL A 57 10.17 11.71 -13.54
CA VAL A 57 8.90 12.42 -13.25
C VAL A 57 8.96 13.93 -13.54
N GLY A 58 10.14 14.45 -13.91
CA GLY A 58 10.36 15.89 -14.07
C GLY A 58 10.29 16.65 -12.74
N GLY A 59 10.75 16.03 -11.65
CA GLY A 59 10.70 16.58 -10.29
C GLY A 59 11.94 16.21 -9.47
N THR A 60 11.84 16.41 -8.16
CA THR A 60 12.90 16.01 -7.22
C THR A 60 12.39 14.95 -6.26
N VAL A 61 13.22 13.94 -5.98
CA VAL A 61 12.93 12.84 -5.06
C VAL A 61 14.07 12.84 -4.05
N LYS A 62 13.77 12.85 -2.75
CA LYS A 62 14.81 12.75 -1.72
C LYS A 62 15.26 11.29 -1.57
N PRO A 63 16.52 11.04 -1.16
CA PRO A 63 17.01 9.69 -0.89
C PRO A 63 16.16 8.89 0.11
N ASP A 64 15.53 9.57 1.08
CA ASP A 64 14.69 8.95 2.11
C ASP A 64 13.21 8.85 1.72
N ASP A 65 12.80 9.45 0.61
CA ASP A 65 11.40 9.57 0.17
C ASP A 65 10.98 8.44 -0.78
N PHE A 66 11.71 7.31 -0.80
CA PHE A 66 11.31 6.14 -1.58
C PHE A 66 11.47 4.85 -0.81
N VAL A 67 10.54 3.92 -1.06
CA VAL A 67 10.51 2.62 -0.43
C VAL A 67 10.30 1.53 -1.47
N TRP A 68 11.12 0.49 -1.38
CA TRP A 68 11.00 -0.69 -2.23
C TRP A 68 9.87 -1.60 -1.75
N GLU A 69 9.03 -2.04 -2.67
CA GLU A 69 8.02 -3.05 -2.37
C GLU A 69 8.68 -4.43 -2.12
N GLY A 70 7.87 -5.38 -1.62
CA GLY A 70 8.27 -6.77 -1.44
C GLY A 70 8.94 -7.36 -2.70
N ARG A 71 9.94 -8.24 -2.49
CA ARG A 71 10.68 -8.86 -3.61
C ARG A 71 9.82 -9.88 -4.35
N GLY A 72 9.77 -9.79 -5.68
CA GLY A 72 9.11 -10.78 -6.55
C GLY A 72 10.00 -11.95 -6.96
N GLY A 73 11.27 -11.97 -6.53
CA GLY A 73 12.28 -12.94 -6.91
C GLY A 73 13.22 -12.40 -8.00
N VAL A 74 14.42 -12.99 -8.11
CA VAL A 74 15.51 -12.45 -8.95
C VAL A 74 15.13 -12.36 -10.44
N LEU A 75 14.44 -13.37 -10.96
CA LEU A 75 14.03 -13.40 -12.37
C LEU A 75 12.92 -12.36 -12.66
N HIS A 76 11.97 -12.20 -11.73
CA HIS A 76 10.92 -11.20 -11.84
C HIS A 76 11.51 -9.78 -11.79
N ASP A 77 12.43 -9.52 -10.86
CA ASP A 77 13.08 -8.22 -10.69
C ASP A 77 13.94 -7.83 -11.91
N ALA A 78 14.51 -8.81 -12.62
CA ALA A 78 15.31 -8.59 -13.84
C ALA A 78 14.47 -8.38 -15.10
N LEU A 79 13.36 -9.14 -15.25
CA LEU A 79 12.52 -9.13 -16.45
C LEU A 79 11.39 -8.11 -16.39
N VAL A 80 10.64 -8.12 -15.29
CA VAL A 80 9.49 -7.24 -15.09
C VAL A 80 9.95 -5.94 -14.43
N GLY A 81 10.82 -6.07 -13.43
CA GLY A 81 11.25 -4.97 -12.57
C GLY A 81 10.77 -5.16 -11.14
N ARG A 82 11.51 -4.59 -10.20
CA ARG A 82 11.07 -4.43 -8.81
C ARG A 82 10.31 -3.11 -8.68
N ARG A 83 9.20 -3.14 -7.96
CA ARG A 83 8.37 -1.95 -7.74
C ARG A 83 8.94 -1.10 -6.61
N VAL A 84 8.84 0.22 -6.79
CA VAL A 84 9.22 1.22 -5.81
C VAL A 84 8.11 2.25 -5.70
N LEU A 85 7.79 2.64 -4.47
CA LEU A 85 6.94 3.79 -4.17
C LEU A 85 7.84 4.95 -3.81
N PHE A 86 7.53 6.15 -4.26
CA PHE A 86 8.33 7.32 -3.94
C PHE A 86 7.50 8.60 -3.95
N LEU A 87 7.87 9.55 -3.12
CA LEU A 87 7.32 10.90 -3.13
C LEU A 87 8.20 11.76 -4.05
N ALA A 88 7.57 12.51 -4.95
CA ALA A 88 8.28 13.44 -5.79
C ALA A 88 7.66 14.84 -5.69
N ALA A 89 8.51 15.82 -5.40
CA ALA A 89 8.18 17.22 -5.46
C ALA A 89 8.20 17.66 -6.93
N ARG A 90 7.04 17.97 -7.49
CA ARG A 90 6.92 18.50 -8.85
C ARG A 90 6.71 20.01 -8.82
N PRO A 91 7.40 20.78 -9.67
CA PRO A 91 7.13 22.20 -9.80
C PRO A 91 5.73 22.41 -10.40
N ALA A 92 4.83 23.04 -9.64
CA ALA A 92 3.48 23.34 -10.08
C ALA A 92 3.43 24.68 -10.85
N GLY A 93 4.28 24.85 -11.86
CA GLY A 93 4.44 26.13 -12.58
C GLY A 93 5.45 27.08 -11.92
N ALA A 94 5.69 28.23 -12.55
CA ALA A 94 6.83 29.11 -12.22
C ALA A 94 6.84 29.65 -10.77
N ASN A 95 5.67 29.83 -10.16
CA ASN A 95 5.52 30.48 -8.85
C ASN A 95 4.79 29.64 -7.81
N ALA A 96 4.38 28.41 -8.11
CA ALA A 96 3.66 27.60 -7.14
C ALA A 96 4.63 26.82 -6.25
N THR A 97 4.28 26.70 -4.98
CA THR A 97 4.96 25.82 -4.04
C THR A 97 4.94 24.39 -4.58
N PRO A 98 6.09 23.68 -4.63
CA PRO A 98 6.11 22.31 -5.14
C PRO A 98 5.23 21.41 -4.26
N THR A 99 4.34 20.67 -4.90
CA THR A 99 3.53 19.64 -4.24
C THR A 99 4.23 18.31 -4.36
N ASN A 100 4.23 17.55 -3.26
CA ASN A 100 4.71 16.18 -3.28
C ASN A 100 3.54 15.29 -3.69
N ASP A 101 3.72 14.52 -4.74
CA ASP A 101 2.78 13.46 -5.12
C ASP A 101 3.41 12.09 -4.87
N LEU A 102 2.57 11.10 -4.58
CA LEU A 102 3.01 9.71 -4.47
C LEU A 102 3.02 9.04 -5.83
N PHE A 103 4.17 8.52 -6.21
CA PHE A 103 4.39 7.76 -7.43
C PHE A 103 4.69 6.30 -7.13
N ARG A 104 4.39 5.46 -8.12
CA ARG A 104 4.82 4.07 -8.17
C ARG A 104 5.58 3.84 -9.48
N ALA A 105 6.77 3.26 -9.38
CA ALA A 105 7.57 2.90 -10.55
C ALA A 105 7.94 1.42 -10.57
N GLU A 106 8.17 0.90 -11.77
CA GLU A 106 8.77 -0.41 -12.02
C GLU A 106 10.22 -0.21 -12.47
N VAL A 107 11.17 -0.59 -11.60
CA VAL A 107 12.61 -0.44 -11.84
C VAL A 107 13.21 -1.81 -12.14
N ARG A 108 13.77 -1.98 -13.33
CA ARG A 108 14.53 -3.20 -13.66
C ARG A 108 15.88 -3.15 -12.97
N LEU A 109 16.21 -4.20 -12.22
CA LEU A 109 17.45 -4.28 -11.46
C LEU A 109 18.38 -5.34 -12.08
N THR A 110 19.68 -5.07 -12.07
CA THR A 110 20.70 -6.11 -12.28
C THR A 110 20.69 -7.12 -11.13
N ARG A 111 21.33 -8.28 -11.31
CA ARG A 111 21.56 -9.24 -10.22
C ARG A 111 22.28 -8.62 -9.02
N ALA A 112 23.10 -7.60 -9.24
CA ALA A 112 23.80 -6.85 -8.20
C ALA A 112 22.93 -5.77 -7.52
N GLY A 113 21.69 -5.56 -7.97
CA GLY A 113 20.76 -4.54 -7.46
C GLY A 113 20.93 -3.14 -8.06
N ARG A 114 21.74 -2.98 -9.11
CA ARG A 114 21.87 -1.71 -9.85
C ARG A 114 20.63 -1.46 -10.71
N PRO A 115 20.02 -0.26 -10.72
CA PRO A 115 18.95 0.08 -11.63
C PRO A 115 19.46 0.09 -13.08
N ILE A 116 18.74 -0.60 -13.97
CA ILE A 116 19.04 -0.66 -15.41
C ILE A 116 18.15 0.32 -16.16
N ALA A 117 16.84 0.25 -15.90
CA ALA A 117 15.85 1.04 -16.61
C ALA A 117 14.58 1.19 -15.76
N LEU A 118 13.96 2.35 -15.86
CA LEU A 118 12.59 2.58 -15.43
C LEU A 118 11.67 2.13 -16.55
N ARG A 119 10.85 1.13 -16.28
CA ARG A 119 9.91 0.57 -17.26
C ARG A 119 8.62 1.37 -17.29
N ARG A 120 8.16 1.80 -16.12
CA ARG A 120 6.86 2.41 -15.93
C ARG A 120 6.85 3.29 -14.69
N ILE A 121 6.11 4.38 -14.78
CA ILE A 121 5.85 5.28 -13.66
C ILE A 121 4.37 5.67 -13.70
N VAL A 122 3.74 5.68 -12.53
CA VAL A 122 2.32 6.01 -12.36
C VAL A 122 2.18 6.92 -11.15
N ASN A 123 1.48 8.04 -11.31
CA ASN A 123 1.10 8.91 -10.19
C ASN A 123 -0.14 8.31 -9.51
N LEU A 124 -0.06 8.02 -8.22
CA LEU A 124 -1.13 7.38 -7.45
C LEU A 124 -2.09 8.38 -6.79
N THR A 125 -1.61 9.58 -6.42
CA THR A 125 -2.43 10.56 -5.68
C THR A 125 -2.97 11.66 -6.58
N ASN A 126 -2.13 12.19 -7.48
CA ASN A 126 -2.46 13.32 -8.37
C ASN A 126 -3.33 14.39 -7.68
N THR A 127 -2.92 14.82 -6.49
CA THR A 127 -3.69 15.72 -5.63
C THR A 127 -3.27 17.16 -5.88
N PRO A 128 -4.14 18.04 -6.41
CA PRO A 128 -3.74 19.41 -6.77
C PRO A 128 -3.40 20.30 -5.56
N ARG A 129 -3.83 19.91 -4.34
CA ARG A 129 -3.59 20.67 -3.10
C ARG A 129 -2.97 19.84 -1.97
N GLY A 130 -2.93 18.53 -2.12
CA GLY A 130 -2.39 17.63 -1.10
C GLY A 130 -0.88 17.58 -1.18
N HIS A 131 -0.22 17.73 -0.03
CA HIS A 131 1.21 17.48 0.12
C HIS A 131 1.43 16.12 0.77
N GLU A 132 1.87 15.15 -0.02
CA GLU A 132 2.16 13.81 0.48
C GLU A 132 3.53 13.77 1.19
N HIS A 133 3.59 13.13 2.35
CA HIS A 133 4.78 13.03 3.19
C HIS A 133 4.78 11.74 4.02
N ASP A 134 5.90 11.49 4.70
CA ASP A 134 6.11 10.37 5.63
C ASP A 134 5.78 8.99 5.03
N LEU A 135 6.28 8.72 3.82
CA LEU A 135 6.08 7.43 3.17
C LEU A 135 6.78 6.30 3.94
N VAL A 136 6.00 5.37 4.48
CA VAL A 136 6.47 4.16 5.16
C VAL A 136 5.92 2.94 4.45
N ALA A 137 6.70 1.87 4.31
CA ALA A 137 6.16 0.60 3.81
C ALA A 137 6.59 -0.60 4.67
N PHE A 138 5.68 -1.56 4.80
CA PHE A 138 5.89 -2.80 5.51
C PHE A 138 5.16 -3.95 4.79
N GLY A 139 5.94 -4.88 4.25
CA GLY A 139 5.40 -6.07 3.57
C GLY A 139 4.55 -5.73 2.34
N GLN A 140 3.25 -5.99 2.43
CA GLN A 140 2.25 -5.72 1.38
C GLN A 140 1.49 -4.42 1.61
N HIS A 141 1.90 -3.61 2.58
CA HIS A 141 1.25 -2.36 2.92
C HIS A 141 2.23 -1.20 2.79
N ALA A 142 1.74 -0.04 2.36
CA ALA A 142 2.45 1.23 2.46
C ALA A 142 1.51 2.27 3.06
N ALA A 143 2.03 3.24 3.78
CA ALA A 143 1.25 4.32 4.37
C ALA A 143 1.95 5.66 4.07
N TYR A 144 1.15 6.70 3.86
CA TYR A 144 1.60 8.07 3.71
C TYR A 144 0.57 9.00 4.35
N ALA A 145 1.03 10.20 4.72
CA ALA A 145 0.15 11.25 5.22
C ALA A 145 -0.05 12.32 4.16
N THR A 146 -1.28 12.86 4.11
CA THR A 146 -1.64 14.00 3.26
C THR A 146 -1.79 15.23 4.14
N MET A 147 -0.93 16.22 3.87
CA MET A 147 -0.96 17.53 4.52
C MET A 147 -1.72 18.53 3.66
N VAL A 148 -2.58 19.33 4.30
CA VAL A 148 -3.20 20.52 3.69
C VAL A 148 -2.93 21.72 4.59
N GLY A 149 -2.20 22.70 4.06
CA GLY A 149 -1.65 23.78 4.87
C GLY A 149 -0.58 23.25 5.84
N SER A 150 -0.85 23.36 7.14
CA SER A 150 0.06 22.92 8.22
C SER A 150 -0.50 21.77 9.06
N ALA A 151 -1.57 21.13 8.62
CA ALA A 151 -2.23 20.06 9.36
C ALA A 151 -2.34 18.79 8.52
N VAL A 152 -2.30 17.64 9.20
CA VAL A 152 -2.49 16.32 8.61
C VAL A 152 -3.98 16.07 8.49
N GLU A 153 -4.49 16.04 7.26
CA GLU A 153 -5.92 15.84 7.00
C GLU A 153 -6.28 14.36 6.98
N THR A 154 -5.45 13.56 6.30
CA THR A 154 -5.65 12.12 6.19
C THR A 154 -4.33 11.34 6.28
N ILE A 155 -4.42 10.11 6.78
CA ILE A 155 -3.37 9.10 6.65
C ILE A 155 -3.94 7.96 5.81
N THR A 156 -3.28 7.68 4.68
CA THR A 156 -3.74 6.68 3.73
C THR A 156 -2.83 5.47 3.75
N VAL A 157 -3.42 4.29 3.95
CA VAL A 157 -2.76 2.99 3.79
C VAL A 157 -3.12 2.39 2.43
N LEU A 158 -2.10 2.05 1.67
CA LEU A 158 -2.16 1.32 0.41
C LEU A 158 -1.91 -0.17 0.63
N GLU A 159 -2.82 -1.00 0.13
CA GLU A 159 -2.69 -2.45 0.11
C GLU A 159 -2.13 -2.90 -1.24
N LEU A 160 -0.83 -3.14 -1.26
CA LEU A 160 -0.06 -3.49 -2.46
C LEU A 160 -0.33 -4.91 -2.95
N GLY A 161 -0.86 -5.77 -2.07
CA GLY A 161 -1.29 -7.14 -2.37
C GLY A 161 -2.55 -7.23 -3.23
N GLY A 162 -3.22 -6.11 -3.50
CA GLY A 162 -4.37 -6.02 -4.38
C GLY A 162 -5.58 -5.37 -3.72
N ASP A 163 -6.53 -4.97 -4.56
CA ASP A 163 -7.83 -4.48 -4.12
C ASP A 163 -8.79 -5.67 -3.94
N MET A 164 -9.28 -5.84 -2.72
CA MET A 164 -10.30 -6.85 -2.39
C MET A 164 -11.58 -6.66 -3.20
N ALA A 165 -11.93 -5.44 -3.61
CA ALA A 165 -13.14 -5.19 -4.40
C ALA A 165 -13.05 -5.81 -5.82
N ALA A 166 -11.84 -5.92 -6.39
CA ALA A 166 -11.63 -6.62 -7.66
C ALA A 166 -12.02 -8.11 -7.60
N TRP A 167 -12.01 -8.71 -6.40
CA TRP A 167 -12.44 -10.10 -6.19
C TRP A 167 -13.97 -10.24 -6.22
N HIS A 168 -14.72 -9.15 -6.07
CA HIS A 168 -16.19 -9.16 -6.10
C HIS A 168 -16.77 -9.02 -7.52
N ALA A 169 -15.95 -8.90 -8.56
CA ALA A 169 -16.39 -8.91 -9.95
C ALA A 169 -17.11 -10.23 -10.30
N ARG A 170 -18.38 -10.14 -10.71
CA ARG A 170 -19.26 -11.31 -10.89
C ARG A 170 -18.93 -12.06 -12.17
N THR A 171 -18.63 -11.34 -13.25
CA THR A 171 -18.39 -11.95 -14.56
C THR A 171 -16.89 -12.07 -14.90
N ARG A 172 -16.54 -13.01 -15.80
CA ARG A 172 -15.15 -13.13 -16.31
C ARG A 172 -14.71 -11.87 -17.08
N ALA A 173 -15.66 -11.22 -17.77
CA ALA A 173 -15.41 -9.99 -18.52
C ALA A 173 -15.15 -8.80 -17.58
N GLU A 174 -15.90 -8.67 -16.49
CA GLU A 174 -15.63 -7.67 -15.44
C GLU A 174 -14.26 -7.89 -14.80
N ARG A 175 -13.91 -9.16 -14.49
CA ARG A 175 -12.58 -9.49 -13.97
C ARG A 175 -11.47 -9.06 -14.93
N PHE A 176 -11.59 -9.41 -16.22
CA PHE A 176 -10.61 -8.98 -17.23
C PHE A 176 -10.53 -7.45 -17.35
N ALA A 177 -11.67 -6.75 -17.38
CA ALA A 177 -11.71 -5.30 -17.41
C ALA A 177 -11.01 -4.69 -16.19
N SER A 178 -11.30 -5.20 -14.98
CA SER A 178 -10.65 -4.76 -13.75
C SER A 178 -9.15 -5.03 -13.77
N TYR A 179 -8.69 -6.17 -14.32
CA TYR A 179 -7.26 -6.45 -14.45
C TYR A 179 -6.54 -5.44 -15.35
N VAL A 180 -7.16 -5.07 -16.47
CA VAL A 180 -6.61 -4.09 -17.41
C VAL A 180 -6.62 -2.70 -16.78
N GLU A 181 -7.73 -2.30 -16.17
CA GLU A 181 -7.87 -1.01 -15.48
C GLU A 181 -6.86 -0.88 -14.35
N ASN A 182 -6.83 -1.84 -13.42
CA ASN A 182 -5.85 -1.89 -12.34
C ASN A 182 -4.42 -1.83 -12.85
N TRP A 183 -4.14 -2.57 -13.93
CA TRP A 183 -2.82 -2.51 -14.55
C TRP A 183 -2.53 -1.10 -15.05
N ILE A 184 -3.45 -0.41 -15.72
CA ILE A 184 -3.27 0.96 -16.22
C ILE A 184 -3.18 1.99 -15.08
N SER A 185 -4.02 1.90 -14.06
CA SER A 185 -4.14 2.89 -12.98
C SER A 185 -3.10 2.75 -11.88
N THR A 186 -2.64 1.54 -11.60
CA THR A 186 -1.74 1.27 -10.45
C THR A 186 -0.44 0.57 -10.82
N GLY A 187 -0.27 0.14 -12.06
CA GLY A 187 0.85 -0.72 -12.45
C GLY A 187 0.69 -2.20 -12.06
N SER A 188 -0.31 -2.56 -11.26
CA SER A 188 -0.54 -3.94 -10.80
C SER A 188 -1.83 -4.49 -11.36
N ARG A 189 -1.84 -5.76 -11.80
CA ARG A 189 -3.07 -6.44 -12.21
C ARG A 189 -4.06 -6.56 -11.05
N GLN A 190 -3.55 -6.75 -9.84
CA GLN A 190 -4.38 -6.92 -8.64
C GLN A 190 -4.97 -5.60 -8.13
N GLY A 191 -4.54 -4.45 -8.67
CA GLY A 191 -4.90 -3.13 -8.14
C GLY A 191 -4.10 -2.78 -6.90
N ILE A 192 -4.56 -1.73 -6.21
CA ILE A 192 -4.09 -1.32 -4.88
C ILE A 192 -5.36 -1.01 -4.07
N GLY A 193 -5.56 -1.69 -2.94
CA GLY A 193 -6.60 -1.33 -2.00
C GLY A 193 -6.23 -0.07 -1.22
N ARG A 194 -7.21 0.70 -0.75
CA ARG A 194 -6.98 1.94 0.00
C ARG A 194 -7.81 1.96 1.29
N ILE A 195 -7.14 2.19 2.41
CA ILE A 195 -7.76 2.50 3.70
C ILE A 195 -7.38 3.93 4.03
N GLU A 196 -8.37 4.80 4.15
CA GLU A 196 -8.18 6.21 4.47
C GLU A 196 -8.60 6.45 5.91
N THR A 197 -7.71 7.08 6.67
CA THR A 197 -7.98 7.54 8.04
C THR A 197 -8.10 9.05 8.01
N SER A 198 -9.29 9.57 8.28
CA SER A 198 -9.60 11.01 8.34
C SER A 198 -9.75 11.48 9.79
N PHE A 199 -9.43 12.74 10.05
CA PHE A 199 -9.54 13.35 11.37
C PHE A 199 -10.66 14.39 11.40
N GLY A 200 -11.56 14.32 12.39
CA GLY A 200 -12.56 15.36 12.60
C GLY A 200 -11.93 16.68 13.10
N THR A 201 -10.83 16.59 13.87
CA THR A 201 -9.97 17.73 14.21
C THR A 201 -8.53 17.43 13.76
N PRO A 202 -8.08 17.94 12.60
CA PRO A 202 -6.79 17.63 12.02
C PRO A 202 -5.62 17.92 12.97
N PRO A 203 -4.77 16.94 13.32
CA PRO A 203 -3.56 17.18 14.10
C PRO A 203 -2.52 17.94 13.27
N GLN A 204 -1.72 18.81 13.91
CA GLN A 204 -0.62 19.51 13.23
C GLN A 204 0.54 18.59 12.88
N THR A 205 0.76 17.54 13.68
CA THR A 205 1.79 16.53 13.45
C THR A 205 1.19 15.15 13.64
N ALA A 206 1.58 14.20 12.79
CA ALA A 206 1.21 12.81 12.96
C ALA A 206 2.43 11.95 12.65
N ARG A 207 2.76 11.04 13.57
CA ARG A 207 3.78 10.00 13.32
C ARG A 207 3.08 8.68 13.27
N PHE A 208 3.48 7.81 12.35
CA PHE A 208 2.87 6.49 12.25
C PHE A 208 3.90 5.42 11.91
N GLU A 209 3.59 4.23 12.38
CA GLU A 209 4.33 3.01 12.09
C GLU A 209 3.36 1.97 11.55
N LEU A 210 3.81 1.27 10.52
CA LEU A 210 3.03 0.24 9.85
C LEU A 210 3.50 -1.14 10.28
N THR A 211 2.58 -1.92 10.81
CA THR A 211 2.80 -3.33 11.18
C THR A 211 2.02 -4.24 10.20
N PRO A 212 2.15 -5.57 10.27
CA PRO A 212 1.40 -6.45 9.36
C PRO A 212 -0.13 -6.31 9.48
N GLU A 213 -0.63 -5.97 10.67
CA GLU A 213 -2.07 -6.01 11.00
C GLU A 213 -2.63 -4.63 11.38
N LEU A 214 -1.77 -3.71 11.81
CA LEU A 214 -2.18 -2.42 12.38
C LEU A 214 -1.36 -1.28 11.78
N LEU A 215 -2.02 -0.16 11.52
CA LEU A 215 -1.40 1.16 11.45
C LEU A 215 -1.45 1.76 12.86
N VAL A 216 -0.30 2.00 13.48
CA VAL A 216 -0.23 2.67 14.79
C VAL A 216 0.21 4.11 14.60
N MET A 217 -0.48 5.03 15.25
CA MET A 217 -0.33 6.47 15.07
C MET A 217 -0.11 7.16 16.42
N ALA A 218 0.70 8.20 16.41
CA ALA A 218 0.84 9.17 17.48
C ALA A 218 0.46 10.54 16.89
N LEU A 219 -0.66 11.09 17.38
CA LEU A 219 -1.31 12.27 16.82
C LEU A 219 -1.07 13.50 17.71
N GLY A 220 -0.76 14.63 17.08
CA GLY A 220 -0.57 15.92 17.74
C GLY A 220 0.68 15.99 18.62
N GLU A 221 0.82 17.11 19.33
CA GLU A 221 1.94 17.36 20.25
C GLU A 221 1.88 16.47 21.49
N THR A 222 0.67 16.08 21.92
CA THR A 222 0.43 15.17 23.03
C THR A 222 0.74 13.71 22.67
N ALA A 223 1.08 13.43 21.40
CA ALA A 223 1.35 12.10 20.87
C ALA A 223 0.23 11.11 21.22
N GLN A 224 -1.03 11.55 21.10
CA GLN A 224 -2.20 10.72 21.39
C GLN A 224 -2.15 9.45 20.54
N ALA A 225 -2.09 8.30 21.21
CA ALA A 225 -1.99 7.02 20.55
C ALA A 225 -3.34 6.61 19.94
N ALA A 226 -3.34 6.28 18.66
CA ALA A 226 -4.47 5.71 17.94
C ALA A 226 -3.99 4.56 17.06
N ALA A 227 -4.87 3.61 16.75
CA ALA A 227 -4.54 2.49 15.87
C ALA A 227 -5.69 2.17 14.93
N VAL A 228 -5.36 1.74 13.71
CA VAL A 228 -6.33 1.27 12.71
C VAL A 228 -5.98 -0.16 12.34
N SER A 229 -6.95 -1.05 12.44
CA SER A 229 -6.85 -2.42 11.97
C SER A 229 -6.95 -2.49 10.45
N LEU A 230 -5.96 -3.09 9.81
CA LEU A 230 -5.88 -3.15 8.35
C LEU A 230 -6.89 -4.14 7.74
N SER A 231 -7.29 -5.18 8.50
CA SER A 231 -8.20 -6.21 7.98
C SER A 231 -9.63 -5.69 7.77
N ASP A 232 -10.13 -4.85 8.67
CA ASP A 232 -11.53 -4.40 8.71
C ASP A 232 -11.68 -2.87 8.76
N ALA A 233 -10.57 -2.12 8.70
CA ALA A 233 -10.55 -0.68 8.87
C ALA A 233 -11.18 -0.20 10.20
N SER A 234 -11.19 -1.05 11.23
CA SER A 234 -11.68 -0.64 12.56
C SER A 234 -10.68 0.27 13.27
N VAL A 235 -11.20 1.32 13.92
CA VAL A 235 -10.39 2.31 14.64
C VAL A 235 -10.41 2.02 16.14
N ASN A 236 -9.23 2.05 16.75
CA ASN A 236 -9.05 2.19 18.18
C ASN A 236 -8.46 3.59 18.44
N PRO A 237 -9.28 4.59 18.82
CA PRO A 237 -8.83 5.98 18.96
C PRO A 237 -7.96 6.21 20.22
N GLY A 238 -7.82 5.19 21.08
CA GLY A 238 -7.15 5.31 22.37
C GLY A 238 -8.10 5.75 23.51
N PRO A 239 -7.56 6.08 24.69
CA PRO A 239 -8.36 6.46 25.87
C PRO A 239 -9.01 7.84 25.75
N ARG A 240 -8.49 8.70 24.88
CA ARG A 240 -9.06 9.99 24.48
C ARG A 240 -9.23 9.94 22.97
N ASP A 241 -10.22 10.64 22.43
CA ASP A 241 -10.45 10.77 20.99
C ASP A 241 -10.56 12.25 20.62
N GLU A 242 -9.48 13.01 20.85
CA GLU A 242 -9.47 14.47 20.63
C GLU A 242 -9.54 14.82 19.14
N HIS A 243 -9.03 13.92 18.28
CA HIS A 243 -8.97 14.10 16.84
C HIS A 243 -10.17 13.51 16.07
N ALA A 244 -11.10 12.83 16.76
CA ALA A 244 -12.25 12.15 16.16
C ALA A 244 -11.84 11.28 14.96
N VAL A 245 -10.99 10.28 15.23
CA VAL A 245 -10.36 9.45 14.19
C VAL A 245 -11.40 8.52 13.56
N VAL A 246 -11.52 8.58 12.23
CA VAL A 246 -12.39 7.68 11.45
C VAL A 246 -11.57 7.02 10.35
N ALA A 247 -11.72 5.71 10.18
CA ALA A 247 -11.11 4.98 9.07
C ALA A 247 -12.18 4.36 8.18
N GLN A 248 -11.95 4.44 6.87
CA GLN A 248 -12.81 3.85 5.87
C GLN A 248 -11.99 3.21 4.76
N ARG A 249 -12.42 2.03 4.32
CA ARG A 249 -11.88 1.40 3.12
C ARG A 249 -12.55 2.03 1.91
N LEU A 250 -11.79 2.69 1.05
CA LEU A 250 -12.33 3.27 -0.16
C LEU A 250 -12.51 2.17 -1.21
N PRO A 251 -13.74 1.90 -1.66
CA PRO A 251 -13.94 0.96 -2.75
C PRO A 251 -13.34 1.57 -4.03
N HIS A 252 -12.55 0.81 -4.77
CA HIS A 252 -12.18 1.22 -6.12
C HIS A 252 -13.44 1.11 -7.00
N PRO A 253 -13.98 2.22 -7.53
CA PRO A 253 -15.10 2.12 -8.43
C PRO A 253 -14.62 1.40 -9.69
N VAL A 254 -15.19 0.22 -9.96
CA VAL A 254 -14.89 -0.50 -11.21
C VAL A 254 -15.38 0.35 -12.37
N THR A 255 -14.47 0.87 -13.19
CA THR A 255 -14.87 1.68 -14.34
C THR A 255 -15.53 0.75 -15.36
N PRO A 256 -16.73 1.07 -15.85
CA PRO A 256 -17.36 0.29 -16.90
C PRO A 256 -16.42 0.17 -18.11
N ARG A 257 -16.31 -1.04 -18.69
CA ARG A 257 -15.39 -1.33 -19.80
C ARG A 257 -15.47 -0.31 -20.94
N ALA A 258 -16.67 0.17 -21.26
CA ALA A 258 -16.88 1.20 -22.29
C ALA A 258 -16.06 2.46 -22.02
N ARG A 259 -15.96 2.91 -20.76
CA ARG A 259 -15.15 4.06 -20.36
C ARG A 259 -13.65 3.78 -20.43
N VAL A 260 -13.20 2.58 -20.05
CA VAL A 260 -11.78 2.19 -20.17
C VAL A 260 -11.34 2.19 -21.64
N VAL A 261 -12.17 1.62 -22.53
CA VAL A 261 -11.92 1.63 -23.97
C VAL A 261 -11.95 3.04 -24.54
N GLU A 262 -12.90 3.88 -24.11
CA GLU A 262 -12.95 5.30 -24.50
C GLU A 262 -11.68 6.05 -24.08
N GLN A 263 -11.22 5.87 -22.84
CA GLN A 263 -9.99 6.50 -22.35
C GLN A 263 -8.75 6.02 -23.09
N ALA A 264 -8.64 4.71 -23.35
CA ALA A 264 -7.53 4.14 -24.11
C ALA A 264 -7.51 4.69 -25.54
N LEU A 265 -8.66 4.72 -26.22
CA LEU A 265 -8.77 5.27 -27.58
C LEU A 265 -8.50 6.77 -27.61
N ARG A 266 -8.96 7.52 -26.59
CA ARG A 266 -8.67 8.95 -26.48
C ARG A 266 -7.18 9.20 -26.32
N ALA A 267 -6.48 8.38 -25.52
CA ALA A 267 -5.04 8.49 -25.33
C ALA A 267 -4.24 8.11 -26.58
N THR A 268 -4.68 7.10 -27.35
CA THR A 268 -3.93 6.60 -28.52
C THR A 268 -4.28 7.29 -29.84
N LEU A 269 -5.55 7.66 -30.03
CA LEU A 269 -6.09 8.15 -31.31
C LEU A 269 -6.59 9.60 -31.25
N GLY A 270 -6.58 10.22 -30.07
CA GLY A 270 -7.13 11.55 -29.85
C GLY A 270 -8.64 11.55 -29.52
N PRO A 271 -9.17 12.71 -29.10
CA PRO A 271 -10.55 12.83 -28.62
C PRO A 271 -11.61 12.54 -29.68
N ASP A 272 -11.39 12.96 -30.93
CA ASP A 272 -12.38 12.84 -32.02
C ASP A 272 -12.62 11.38 -32.40
N ARG A 273 -11.54 10.61 -32.61
CA ARG A 273 -11.58 9.18 -32.93
C ARG A 273 -12.22 8.35 -31.81
N ALA A 274 -12.00 8.74 -30.56
CA ALA A 274 -12.64 8.08 -29.41
C ALA A 274 -14.16 8.29 -29.41
N GLN A 275 -14.62 9.49 -29.80
CA GLN A 275 -16.04 9.78 -29.93
C GLN A 275 -16.68 8.99 -31.09
N ASP A 276 -16.00 8.87 -32.22
CA ASP A 276 -16.48 8.06 -33.35
C ASP A 276 -16.57 6.57 -32.99
N PHE A 277 -15.58 6.03 -32.29
CA PHE A 277 -15.65 4.68 -31.77
C PHE A 277 -16.82 4.51 -30.80
N ARG A 278 -17.07 5.47 -29.91
CA ARG A 278 -18.20 5.42 -28.99
C ARG A 278 -19.54 5.36 -29.73
N ARG A 279 -19.69 6.15 -30.81
CA ARG A 279 -20.87 6.11 -31.68
C ARG A 279 -21.01 4.76 -32.37
N LEU A 280 -19.92 4.22 -32.92
CA LEU A 280 -19.91 2.91 -33.57
C LEU A 280 -20.25 1.79 -32.59
N HIS A 281 -19.63 1.79 -31.41
CA HIS A 281 -19.88 0.82 -30.36
C HIS A 281 -21.33 0.85 -29.89
N ALA A 282 -21.91 2.05 -29.69
CA ALA A 282 -23.33 2.18 -29.35
C ALA A 282 -24.23 1.54 -30.42
N ARG A 283 -23.98 1.83 -31.71
CA ARG A 283 -24.73 1.21 -32.82
C ARG A 283 -24.61 -0.30 -32.86
N VAL A 284 -23.40 -0.83 -32.69
CA VAL A 284 -23.15 -2.28 -32.66
C VAL A 284 -23.82 -2.94 -31.46
N HIS A 285 -23.78 -2.27 -30.30
CA HIS A 285 -24.42 -2.76 -29.09
C HIS A 285 -25.95 -2.79 -29.21
N ASP A 286 -26.56 -1.73 -29.73
CA ASP A 286 -28.00 -1.67 -29.97
C ASP A 286 -28.45 -2.72 -30.99
N ALA A 287 -27.68 -2.91 -32.07
CA ALA A 287 -27.95 -3.96 -33.06
C ALA A 287 -27.85 -5.36 -32.44
N TRP A 288 -26.87 -5.58 -31.55
CA TRP A 288 -26.71 -6.84 -30.85
C TRP A 288 -27.83 -7.11 -29.82
N ILE A 289 -28.28 -6.09 -29.09
CA ILE A 289 -29.44 -6.19 -28.18
C ILE A 289 -30.68 -6.57 -28.98
N ARG A 290 -30.97 -5.88 -30.09
CA ARG A 290 -32.10 -6.21 -30.96
C ARG A 290 -32.02 -7.62 -31.54
N LEU A 291 -30.83 -8.07 -31.94
CA LEU A 291 -30.61 -9.44 -32.40
C LEU A 291 -30.86 -10.48 -31.30
N ARG A 292 -30.46 -10.16 -30.06
CA ARG A 292 -30.68 -11.02 -28.90
C ARG A 292 -32.15 -11.04 -28.47
N GLU A 293 -32.83 -9.91 -28.51
CA GLU A 293 -34.26 -9.80 -28.18
C GLU A 293 -35.13 -10.47 -29.23
N SER A 294 -34.78 -10.36 -30.52
CA SER A 294 -35.47 -11.09 -31.61
C SER A 294 -35.27 -12.61 -31.56
N SER A 295 -34.25 -13.09 -30.85
CA SER A 295 -34.02 -14.52 -30.62
C SER A 295 -34.50 -15.01 -29.24
N ALA A 296 -34.93 -14.11 -28.36
CA ALA A 296 -35.54 -14.50 -27.10
C ALA A 296 -36.96 -15.02 -27.39
N PRO A 297 -37.36 -16.18 -26.83
CA PRO A 297 -38.76 -16.60 -26.89
C PRO A 297 -39.63 -15.49 -26.28
N PRO A 298 -40.83 -15.25 -26.82
CA PRO A 298 -41.74 -14.26 -26.27
C PRO A 298 -41.91 -14.51 -24.77
N PRO A 299 -41.86 -13.47 -23.92
CA PRO A 299 -42.03 -13.64 -22.49
C PRO A 299 -43.31 -14.42 -22.25
N ALA A 300 -43.25 -15.44 -21.39
CA ALA A 300 -44.42 -16.23 -21.04
C ALA A 300 -45.54 -15.26 -20.67
N ALA A 301 -46.69 -15.39 -21.34
CA ALA A 301 -47.84 -14.54 -21.08
C ALA A 301 -48.07 -14.55 -19.57
N LEU A 302 -47.91 -13.38 -18.94
CA LEU A 302 -48.25 -13.24 -17.55
C LEU A 302 -49.71 -13.68 -17.42
N PRO A 303 -50.05 -14.54 -16.45
CA PRO A 303 -51.44 -14.88 -16.22
C PRO A 303 -52.20 -13.56 -16.12
N ALA A 304 -53.24 -13.41 -16.94
CA ALA A 304 -54.08 -12.23 -16.92
C ALA A 304 -54.36 -11.92 -15.46
N ALA A 305 -53.96 -10.71 -15.02
CA ALA A 305 -54.19 -10.28 -13.66
C ALA A 305 -55.67 -10.56 -13.40
N THR A 306 -55.94 -11.52 -12.50
CA THR A 306 -57.31 -11.90 -12.19
C THR A 306 -57.91 -10.61 -11.68
N GLY A 307 -58.84 -10.03 -12.43
CA GLY A 307 -59.48 -8.76 -12.13
C GLY A 307 -60.20 -8.89 -10.81
N GLY A 308 -59.47 -8.72 -9.71
CA GLY A 308 -60.03 -8.30 -8.45
C GLY A 308 -60.25 -6.81 -8.59
N ASP A 309 -61.49 -6.39 -8.42
CA ASP A 309 -61.99 -5.01 -8.43
C ASP A 309 -61.37 -4.12 -7.33
N ALA A 310 -60.10 -4.30 -7.00
CA ALA A 310 -59.29 -3.28 -6.35
C ALA A 310 -58.94 -2.22 -7.39
N ALA A 311 -59.97 -1.55 -7.92
CA ALA A 311 -59.82 -0.24 -8.53
C ALA A 311 -59.05 0.60 -7.51
N ALA A 312 -57.81 0.95 -7.85
CA ALA A 312 -57.07 1.95 -7.12
C ALA A 312 -57.98 3.17 -7.04
N VAL A 313 -58.46 3.47 -5.83
CA VAL A 313 -59.31 4.62 -5.57
C VAL A 313 -58.57 5.84 -6.12
N GLU A 314 -59.21 6.53 -7.06
CA GLU A 314 -58.65 7.60 -7.91
C GLU A 314 -58.09 8.81 -7.12
N GLY A 315 -58.17 8.77 -5.79
CA GLY A 315 -57.64 9.78 -4.87
C GLY A 315 -56.25 9.51 -4.28
N GLU A 316 -55.62 8.35 -4.51
CA GLU A 316 -54.33 7.98 -3.90
C GLU A 316 -53.11 8.21 -4.80
N PHE A 317 -53.28 9.11 -5.79
CA PHE A 317 -52.20 9.59 -6.65
C PHE A 317 -51.95 11.08 -6.38
N PRO A 318 -50.71 11.51 -6.07
CA PRO A 318 -49.45 10.76 -6.20
C PRO A 318 -49.24 9.74 -5.07
N PRO A 319 -48.52 8.63 -5.33
CA PRO A 319 -48.19 7.66 -4.30
C PRO A 319 -47.51 8.36 -3.12
N PRO A 320 -47.78 7.92 -1.87
CA PRO A 320 -47.18 8.53 -0.69
C PRO A 320 -45.67 8.56 -0.88
N LYS A 321 -45.06 9.74 -0.67
CA LYS A 321 -43.62 9.95 -0.82
C LYS A 321 -42.91 8.95 0.09
N LEU A 322 -42.39 7.87 -0.48
CA LEU A 322 -41.56 6.92 0.22
C LEU A 322 -40.36 7.71 0.76
N ALA A 323 -40.27 7.86 2.08
CA ALA A 323 -39.13 8.47 2.70
C ALA A 323 -37.91 7.62 2.36
N LEU A 324 -37.07 8.10 1.44
CA LEU A 324 -35.79 7.49 1.13
C LEU A 324 -34.93 7.56 2.40
N SER A 325 -34.92 6.49 3.17
CA SER A 325 -34.21 6.37 4.45
C SER A 325 -32.68 6.31 4.31
N ALA A 326 -32.15 6.51 3.10
CA ALA A 326 -30.72 6.55 2.83
C ALA A 326 -30.36 7.78 2.01
N GLN A 327 -30.14 8.91 2.70
CA GLN A 327 -29.32 9.98 2.14
C GLN A 327 -27.92 9.41 1.92
N ARG A 328 -27.56 9.19 0.66
CA ARG A 328 -26.24 8.76 0.26
C ARG A 328 -25.31 9.95 0.44
N VAL A 329 -24.61 10.01 1.57
CA VAL A 329 -23.51 10.97 1.78
C VAL A 329 -22.42 10.61 0.76
N LEU A 330 -22.26 11.44 -0.26
CA LEU A 330 -21.19 11.29 -1.26
C LEU A 330 -19.90 11.86 -0.65
N PRO A 331 -18.84 11.05 -0.46
CA PRO A 331 -17.55 11.56 -0.01
C PRO A 331 -16.92 12.42 -1.13
N GLY A 332 -16.62 13.68 -0.84
CA GLY A 332 -15.88 14.57 -1.75
C GLY A 332 -16.46 15.97 -1.93
N GLU A 333 -17.70 16.23 -1.52
CA GLU A 333 -18.19 17.60 -1.37
C GLU A 333 -17.79 18.08 0.02
N GLY A 334 -16.77 18.93 0.09
CA GLY A 334 -16.26 19.56 1.31
C GLY A 334 -17.28 20.50 1.94
N VAL A 335 -18.41 19.96 2.41
CA VAL A 335 -19.28 20.63 3.35
C VAL A 335 -18.50 20.72 4.65
N GLY A 336 -17.77 21.83 4.80
CA GLY A 336 -17.22 22.27 6.06
C GLY A 336 -18.39 22.50 7.02
N ALA A 337 -18.85 21.42 7.65
CA ALA A 337 -19.78 21.50 8.74
C ALA A 337 -19.06 22.25 9.86
N ARG A 338 -19.40 23.52 10.04
CA ARG A 338 -19.21 24.22 11.31
C ARG A 338 -20.05 23.44 12.33
N PHE A 339 -19.43 22.49 13.02
CA PHE A 339 -20.08 21.78 14.12
C PHE A 339 -20.18 22.75 15.30
N ALA A 340 -21.34 23.41 15.40
CA ALA A 340 -21.76 23.99 16.67
C ALA A 340 -22.08 22.84 17.64
N GLY A 341 -21.23 22.69 18.65
CA GLY A 341 -21.49 21.99 19.92
C GLY A 341 -22.23 20.65 19.87
N CYS A 342 -21.50 19.54 19.74
CA CYS A 342 -22.03 18.23 20.13
C CYS A 342 -21.71 17.96 21.61
N ALA A 343 -22.77 17.83 22.42
CA ALA A 343 -22.68 17.35 23.80
C ALA A 343 -22.23 15.87 23.84
N PRO A 344 -21.42 15.46 24.84
CA PRO A 344 -20.88 14.10 24.91
C PRO A 344 -21.99 13.07 25.14
N ARG A 345 -22.14 12.14 24.20
CA ARG A 345 -22.98 10.94 24.36
C ARG A 345 -22.28 9.99 25.33
N ARG A 346 -22.94 9.65 26.45
CA ARG A 346 -22.48 8.60 27.38
C ARG A 346 -22.46 7.25 26.67
N TYR A 347 -21.26 6.72 26.46
CA TYR A 347 -21.03 5.38 25.91
C TYR A 347 -21.22 4.33 27.02
N SER A 348 -22.01 3.30 26.75
CA SER A 348 -22.20 2.15 27.65
C SER A 348 -21.27 1.00 27.24
N PRO A 349 -20.31 0.57 28.09
CA PRO A 349 -19.34 -0.43 27.70
C PRO A 349 -19.91 -1.83 27.96
N LYS A 350 -20.30 -2.59 26.92
CA LYS A 350 -20.69 -4.00 27.10
C LYS A 350 -19.89 -5.06 26.35
N HIS A 351 -18.99 -4.74 25.42
CA HIS A 351 -18.05 -5.74 24.91
C HIS A 351 -16.73 -5.11 24.49
N ARG A 352 -15.68 -5.31 25.30
CA ARG A 352 -14.28 -5.08 24.89
C ARG A 352 -13.72 -6.41 24.37
N PRO A 353 -13.24 -6.50 23.12
CA PRO A 353 -12.25 -7.51 22.79
C PRO A 353 -10.96 -7.23 23.58
N ARG A 354 -10.36 -8.27 24.17
CA ARG A 354 -9.06 -8.17 24.86
C ARG A 354 -7.96 -7.96 23.82
N PHE A 355 -7.59 -6.71 23.56
CA PHE A 355 -6.34 -6.37 22.86
C PHE A 355 -5.16 -6.53 23.81
N SER A 356 -4.07 -7.14 23.33
CA SER A 356 -2.87 -7.38 24.15
C SER A 356 -2.05 -6.09 24.34
N GLU A 357 -1.86 -5.65 25.58
CA GLU A 357 -1.03 -4.50 25.99
C GLU A 357 0.43 -4.53 25.48
N ARG A 358 0.92 -5.68 25.01
CA ARG A 358 2.32 -5.86 24.57
C ARG A 358 2.71 -5.05 23.33
N ALA A 359 1.76 -4.65 22.48
CA ALA A 359 2.07 -3.83 21.30
C ALA A 359 2.41 -2.37 21.70
N PHE A 360 1.73 -1.83 22.71
CA PHE A 360 1.90 -0.44 23.17
C PHE A 360 3.23 -0.23 23.89
N ALA A 361 3.67 -1.18 24.73
CA ALA A 361 4.93 -1.09 25.46
C ALA A 361 6.17 -1.04 24.54
N ARG A 362 6.07 -1.52 23.30
CA ARG A 362 7.19 -1.52 22.35
C ARG A 362 7.44 -0.14 21.73
N ILE A 363 6.41 0.67 21.58
CA ILE A 363 6.51 2.02 21.03
C ILE A 363 7.17 2.94 22.04
N GLU A 364 6.71 2.96 23.31
CA GLU A 364 7.34 3.77 24.37
C GLU A 364 8.83 3.43 24.58
N ALA A 365 9.20 2.14 24.49
CA ALA A 365 10.59 1.72 24.65
C ALA A 365 11.49 2.09 23.45
N SER A 366 10.92 2.23 22.25
CA SER A 366 11.66 2.61 21.03
C SER A 366 11.92 4.12 20.96
N THR A 367 11.03 4.94 21.51
CA THR A 367 11.17 6.41 21.53
C THR A 367 12.28 6.89 22.48
N CYS A 368 12.60 6.13 23.54
CA CYS A 368 13.70 6.48 24.46
C CYS A 368 15.12 6.19 23.94
N ARG A 369 15.31 5.48 22.80
CA ARG A 369 16.66 5.10 22.31
C ARG A 369 17.20 5.93 21.15
N ARG A 370 16.49 6.96 20.69
CA ARG A 370 16.98 7.88 19.64
C ARG A 370 17.09 9.32 20.15
N ALA A 371 17.92 9.53 21.16
CA ALA A 371 18.56 10.82 21.36
C ALA A 371 19.89 10.83 20.58
N PRO A 372 20.17 11.84 19.74
CA PRO A 372 21.46 11.94 19.08
C PRO A 372 22.56 12.17 20.12
N ARG A 373 23.64 11.38 20.04
CA ARG A 373 24.90 11.69 20.70
C ARG A 373 25.37 13.05 20.17
N CYS A 374 25.44 14.03 21.07
CA CYS A 374 26.27 15.20 20.88
C CYS A 374 27.74 14.75 20.94
N ASP A 375 28.31 14.37 19.80
CA ASP A 375 29.77 14.23 19.68
C ASP A 375 30.37 15.62 19.44
N GLY A 376 31.38 15.91 20.26
CA GLY A 376 31.87 17.23 20.55
C GLY A 376 32.64 17.95 19.45
N TRP A 377 32.69 19.25 19.68
CA TRP A 377 33.49 20.28 19.03
C TRP A 377 35.00 19.98 18.97
N THR A 378 35.53 20.14 17.76
CA THR A 378 36.79 20.83 17.37
C THR A 378 37.97 20.83 18.36
N ALA A 379 39.00 20.05 18.02
CA ALA A 379 40.38 20.28 18.45
C ALA A 379 41.16 21.02 17.35
N HIS A 380 41.36 22.33 17.53
CA HIS A 380 42.32 23.12 16.76
C HIS A 380 43.75 22.68 17.11
N ARG A 381 44.55 22.36 16.08
CA ARG A 381 46.01 22.39 16.15
C ARG A 381 46.48 23.83 15.92
N ALA A 382 47.14 24.42 16.91
CA ALA A 382 48.12 25.48 16.69
C ALA A 382 49.20 25.35 17.76
N ALA A 383 50.35 24.83 17.35
CA ALA A 383 51.58 24.87 18.12
C ALA A 383 52.27 26.20 17.85
N SER A 384 52.57 26.96 18.91
CA SER A 384 53.81 27.72 19.13
C SER A 384 53.55 28.98 19.98
N ARG A 385 54.03 29.00 21.22
CA ARG A 385 54.99 29.99 21.76
C ARG A 385 55.03 29.92 23.28
N CYS A 386 56.23 29.69 23.79
CA CYS A 386 56.62 29.88 25.17
C CYS A 386 56.66 31.38 25.51
N ARG A 387 56.23 31.77 26.72
CA ARG A 387 57.03 32.49 27.75
C ARG A 387 56.15 33.01 28.88
N ASN A 388 56.66 32.80 30.10
CA ASN A 388 56.51 33.59 31.34
C ASN A 388 55.08 33.76 31.88
N GLY A 389 54.75 33.52 33.15
CA GLY A 389 55.51 33.39 34.37
C GLY A 389 54.68 34.01 35.51
N VAL A 390 54.77 33.41 36.71
CA VAL A 390 54.55 34.02 38.04
C VAL A 390 53.10 34.16 38.58
N ALA A 391 52.84 33.29 39.57
CA ALA A 391 52.27 33.47 40.93
C ALA A 391 51.01 34.34 41.21
N ALA A 392 50.06 33.74 41.93
CA ALA A 392 49.59 34.11 43.29
C ALA A 392 48.28 33.33 43.60
N VAL A 393 48.28 32.41 44.58
CA VAL A 393 47.82 32.59 45.98
C VAL A 393 46.32 32.88 46.12
N GLY A 394 45.61 31.96 46.78
CA GLY A 394 44.20 32.11 47.16
C GLY A 394 43.68 30.87 47.89
N ASP A 395 43.82 30.87 49.21
CA ASP A 395 43.30 29.89 50.16
C ASP A 395 41.76 29.89 50.27
N GLY A 396 41.17 28.74 50.61
CA GLY A 396 39.88 28.69 51.31
C GLY A 396 38.97 27.47 50.99
N PRO A 397 38.23 26.90 51.96
CA PRO A 397 38.23 25.46 52.17
C PRO A 397 36.89 24.72 52.11
N SER A 398 37.01 23.39 52.11
CA SER A 398 36.10 22.36 52.65
C SER A 398 34.82 21.98 51.86
N TRP A 399 34.73 20.72 51.43
CA TRP A 399 33.92 19.64 52.06
C TRP A 399 33.89 18.39 51.15
N ARG A 400 34.30 17.26 51.75
CA ARG A 400 33.97 15.84 51.50
C ARG A 400 33.59 15.39 50.08
N ARG A 401 34.35 14.44 49.52
CA ARG A 401 33.79 13.35 48.73
C ARG A 401 34.59 12.06 48.87
N THR A 402 33.83 10.99 48.71
CA THR A 402 33.97 9.62 49.18
C THR A 402 34.92 8.75 48.35
N HIS A 403 35.48 7.75 49.02
CA HIS A 403 36.23 6.58 48.57
C HIS A 403 36.18 6.20 47.07
N CYS A 404 37.35 6.18 46.44
CA CYS A 404 37.65 5.34 45.28
C CYS A 404 38.15 3.97 45.77
N CYS A 405 37.47 2.89 45.38
CA CYS A 405 37.99 1.53 45.50
C CYS A 405 39.03 1.28 44.41
N SER A 406 40.25 1.01 44.86
CA SER A 406 41.37 0.45 44.13
C SER A 406 41.22 -1.07 44.04
N GLY A 407 41.47 -1.63 42.86
CA GLY A 407 41.42 -3.07 42.61
C GLY A 407 42.44 -3.47 41.57
N CYS A 408 43.71 -3.48 41.98
CA CYS A 408 44.86 -3.95 41.21
C CYS A 408 45.21 -5.35 41.73
N ILE A 409 45.10 -6.41 40.92
CA ILE A 409 45.74 -7.70 41.20
C ILE A 409 46.48 -8.22 39.97
N ARG A 410 47.75 -8.56 40.23
CA ARG A 410 48.79 -9.09 39.36
C ARG A 410 48.51 -10.52 38.86
N GLY A 411 48.80 -10.75 37.58
CA GLY A 411 49.96 -11.54 37.15
C GLY A 411 49.81 -13.07 36.99
N ARG A 412 50.25 -13.59 35.84
CA ARG A 412 51.33 -14.60 35.74
C ARG A 412 51.79 -14.82 34.30
N ARG A 413 53.11 -14.95 34.16
CA ARG A 413 53.92 -15.23 32.96
C ARG A 413 53.80 -16.70 32.54
N ARG A 414 53.95 -17.02 31.24
CA ARG A 414 54.85 -18.07 30.69
C ARG A 414 55.23 -17.71 29.24
N VAL A 415 56.51 -17.45 28.98
CA VAL A 415 57.55 -18.29 28.33
C VAL A 415 57.56 -18.12 26.80
N CYS A 416 58.63 -17.47 26.34
CA CYS A 416 59.08 -17.38 24.96
C CYS A 416 59.85 -18.66 24.58
N GLU A 417 59.68 -19.14 23.36
CA GLU A 417 60.69 -19.96 22.69
C GLU A 417 60.75 -19.62 21.20
N ARG A 418 61.98 -19.50 20.68
CA ARG A 418 62.34 -19.01 19.35
C ARG A 418 62.78 -20.17 18.43
N ARG A 419 62.15 -20.25 17.23
CA ARG A 419 62.72 -20.54 15.87
C ARG A 419 63.38 -21.93 15.60
N PRO A 420 63.56 -22.41 14.33
CA PRO A 420 63.68 -21.65 13.07
C PRO A 420 62.94 -22.19 11.81
N ARG A 421 63.19 -21.45 10.72
CA ARG A 421 62.71 -21.48 9.33
C ARG A 421 62.98 -22.80 8.59
N TRP A 422 62.07 -23.17 7.66
CA TRP A 422 62.35 -23.49 6.25
C TRP A 422 61.11 -23.16 5.37
N LEU A 423 61.37 -22.89 4.09
CA LEU A 423 60.48 -22.31 3.08
C LEU A 423 59.30 -23.23 2.68
N VAL A 424 58.14 -22.65 2.30
CA VAL A 424 57.62 -22.58 0.91
C VAL A 424 56.22 -21.92 0.92
N ALA A 425 56.17 -20.77 0.22
CA ALA A 425 55.11 -20.16 -0.57
C ALA A 425 53.58 -20.31 -0.24
N ARG A 426 52.96 -19.13 -0.13
CA ARG A 426 51.68 -18.69 -0.74
C ARG A 426 50.34 -19.30 -0.25
N TRP A 427 49.71 -18.63 0.72
CA TRP A 427 48.41 -17.91 0.60
C TRP A 427 47.94 -17.50 2.01
N CYS A 428 47.91 -16.20 2.30
CA CYS A 428 47.23 -15.62 3.47
C CYS A 428 46.02 -14.83 2.95
N ARG A 429 44.81 -15.17 3.42
CA ARG A 429 44.01 -14.45 4.46
C ARG A 429 43.41 -13.13 3.95
N HIS A 430 42.18 -12.73 4.22
CA HIS A 430 41.17 -13.04 5.25
C HIS A 430 39.78 -13.01 4.58
N GLY A 431 38.70 -13.64 5.05
CA GLY A 431 38.29 -14.01 6.41
C GLY A 431 36.95 -13.32 6.70
N SER A 432 35.84 -14.06 6.75
CA SER A 432 34.58 -13.62 7.35
C SER A 432 33.91 -14.79 8.06
N THR A 433 33.82 -14.62 9.37
CA THR A 433 33.28 -15.51 10.39
C THR A 433 31.80 -15.25 10.59
N SER A 434 30.95 -16.26 10.41
CA SER A 434 29.75 -16.49 11.25
C SER A 434 29.03 -17.77 10.83
N ASP A 435 29.40 -18.89 11.43
CA ASP A 435 28.56 -20.10 11.52
C ASP A 435 28.85 -20.76 12.87
N ARG A 436 27.88 -20.69 13.79
CA ARG A 436 27.59 -21.61 14.92
C ARG A 436 26.60 -20.97 15.90
N PHE A 437 25.66 -21.80 16.36
CA PHE A 437 24.55 -21.64 17.32
C PHE A 437 23.18 -21.58 16.63
N SER A 438 22.20 -22.45 16.90
CA SER A 438 22.17 -23.78 17.54
C SER A 438 20.87 -24.44 17.07
N ALA A 439 20.95 -25.74 16.79
CA ALA A 439 19.83 -26.63 16.71
C ALA A 439 19.47 -27.13 18.13
N SER A 440 18.23 -26.89 18.57
CA SER A 440 17.45 -27.66 19.55
C SER A 440 16.08 -26.96 19.63
N ILE A 441 14.98 -27.56 19.19
CA ILE A 441 14.12 -28.42 20.01
C ILE A 441 13.17 -29.16 19.05
N CYS A 442 13.20 -30.49 19.12
CA CYS A 442 12.14 -31.40 18.68
C CYS A 442 11.86 -32.31 19.87
N ALA A 443 10.67 -32.21 20.47
CA ALA A 443 9.95 -33.30 21.14
C ALA A 443 8.63 -32.76 21.73
N ASP A 444 7.61 -33.63 21.71
CA ASP A 444 6.22 -33.48 22.20
C ASP A 444 5.29 -32.57 21.36
N ALA A 445 4.16 -33.03 20.81
CA ALA A 445 3.30 -34.14 21.21
C ALA A 445 2.65 -34.84 20.00
N ARG A 446 2.69 -36.18 20.01
CA ARG A 446 1.75 -37.06 19.30
C ARG A 446 0.63 -37.42 20.28
N ARG A 447 -0.64 -37.31 19.84
CA ARG A 447 -1.72 -38.32 19.92
C ARG A 447 -3.09 -37.64 19.86
N GLY A 448 -3.96 -38.15 18.99
CA GLY A 448 -5.35 -37.70 18.87
C GLY A 448 -5.96 -38.07 17.52
N SER A 449 -6.02 -39.36 17.25
CA SER A 449 -6.48 -39.98 16.01
C SER A 449 -7.99 -40.25 16.04
N ILE A 450 -8.61 -40.15 14.86
CA ILE A 450 -9.79 -40.91 14.37
C ILE A 450 -11.14 -40.51 15.00
N TRP A 451 -12.08 -40.05 14.17
CA TRP A 451 -13.36 -40.72 13.88
C TRP A 451 -14.09 -39.93 12.78
N SER A 452 -14.30 -40.60 11.65
CA SER A 452 -15.32 -40.26 10.66
C SER A 452 -16.25 -41.46 10.60
N PRO A 453 -17.57 -41.25 10.54
CA PRO A 453 -18.33 -42.04 9.61
C PRO A 453 -19.36 -41.23 8.82
N SER A 454 -19.66 -41.80 7.67
CA SER A 454 -20.55 -41.39 6.62
C SER A 454 -22.01 -41.85 6.83
N HIS A 455 -22.89 -41.28 5.99
CA HIS A 455 -24.15 -41.82 5.43
C HIS A 455 -25.54 -41.41 5.97
N ARG A 456 -26.41 -41.17 4.95
CA ARG A 456 -27.89 -41.14 4.83
C ARG A 456 -28.60 -39.86 5.28
N ALA A 457 -29.28 -39.09 4.41
CA ALA A 457 -30.38 -39.33 3.46
C ALA A 457 -31.78 -39.05 4.06
N VAL A 458 -32.46 -38.07 3.45
CA VAL A 458 -33.92 -37.94 3.17
C VAL A 458 -34.90 -38.12 4.33
N ALA A 459 -35.65 -37.06 4.67
CA ALA A 459 -37.12 -36.99 4.49
C ALA A 459 -37.74 -35.69 5.01
N ALA A 460 -38.79 -35.28 4.31
CA ALA A 460 -39.70 -34.17 4.53
C ALA A 460 -40.40 -34.15 5.90
N ARG A 461 -40.78 -32.96 6.40
CA ARG A 461 -42.18 -32.47 6.46
C ARG A 461 -42.38 -31.32 7.47
N ARG A 462 -43.36 -30.47 7.09
CA ARG A 462 -44.35 -29.74 7.90
C ARG A 462 -43.95 -28.40 8.57
N ARG A 463 -44.56 -27.35 8.00
CA ARG A 463 -45.02 -26.13 8.67
C ARG A 463 -46.02 -26.45 9.81
N PRO A 464 -46.10 -25.57 10.81
CA PRO A 464 -47.34 -24.83 11.06
C PRO A 464 -47.04 -23.33 11.24
N ALA A 465 -47.77 -22.40 10.59
CA ALA A 465 -49.07 -21.88 11.00
C ALA A 465 -49.05 -21.35 12.46
N ARG A 466 -48.89 -20.03 12.62
CA ARG A 466 -49.29 -19.29 13.80
C ARG A 466 -49.91 -17.96 13.37
N ASP A 467 -51.23 -17.95 13.46
CA ASP A 467 -52.07 -16.77 13.62
C ASP A 467 -51.82 -16.13 14.99
N HIS A 468 -51.90 -14.80 15.06
CA HIS A 468 -52.65 -13.98 16.04
C HIS A 468 -52.17 -12.51 16.08
N PRO A 469 -53.02 -11.57 16.56
CA PRO A 469 -53.40 -10.38 15.79
C PRO A 469 -53.00 -9.04 16.43
N PHE A 470 -53.36 -7.97 15.72
CA PHE A 470 -53.78 -6.64 16.18
C PHE A 470 -53.50 -6.22 17.64
N GLY A 471 -52.78 -5.10 17.78
CA GLY A 471 -52.73 -4.28 18.99
C GLY A 471 -52.35 -2.84 18.66
N MET A 472 -53.35 -2.01 18.33
CA MET A 472 -53.24 -0.56 18.36
C MET A 472 -53.23 -0.08 19.81
N ALA A 473 -52.29 0.81 20.17
CA ALA A 473 -52.49 1.85 21.17
C ALA A 473 -51.40 2.92 20.98
N ASN A 474 -51.80 4.10 20.51
CA ASN A 474 -50.97 5.29 20.46
C ASN A 474 -51.57 6.31 21.44
N PRO A 475 -50.88 6.74 22.50
CA PRO A 475 -51.41 7.73 23.43
C PRO A 475 -51.14 9.15 22.94
N ALA A 476 -52.19 9.96 22.97
CA ALA A 476 -52.14 11.40 22.86
C ALA A 476 -51.53 12.04 24.12
N HIS A 477 -50.69 13.05 23.93
CA HIS A 477 -50.42 14.15 24.88
C HIS A 477 -49.99 15.34 24.01
N ARG A 478 -50.81 16.38 23.83
CA ARG A 478 -50.96 17.57 24.69
C ARG A 478 -49.62 18.15 25.18
N SER A 479 -49.09 19.08 24.38
CA SER A 479 -48.65 20.43 24.77
C SER A 479 -48.20 21.18 23.52
#